data_AF-Q5C271-F1
#
_entry.id   AF-Q5C271-F1
#
_cell.length_a   1.000
_cell.length_b   1.000
_cell.length_c   1.000
_cell.angle_alpha   90.00
_cell.angle_beta   90.00
_cell.angle_gamma   90.00
#
_symmetry.space_group_name_H-M   'P 1'
#
loop_
_entity.id
_entity.type
_entity.pdbx_description
1 polymer ?
#
loop_
_entity_poly.entity_id
_entity_poly.type
_entity_poly.pdbx_seq_one_letter_code
_entity_poly.pdbx_strand_id
1 'polypeptide(L)'
;VLSATQAMRAFLKASFKLLRTTHNAQIRPVFGINICPPFLHYCAKPELAKKATKAKRDNAVEEITIRENYKYKPYKQADLATSIEYFNSDVFRNTYKGKPVWFYYRRNYGGHFPPSVTRKSCVHLGKLVSSNPCPICRDEYLVLHHQHIELLKHFINPDSFEIYPSSKTGICRRQEKILQQEVEKARDLGYIQIWLPFYLYNYNDYYDYLPKDQLNELLKINNQFMQN
;
A
#
# COMPACT_ATOMS: atom_id res chain seq x y z
N VAL A 1 -16.21 -58.36 -34.67
CA VAL A 1 -15.21 -57.42 -34.10
C VAL A 1 -15.99 -56.28 -33.44
N LEU A 2 -16.22 -56.37 -32.13
CA LEU A 2 -16.95 -55.39 -31.33
C LEU A 2 -15.98 -54.77 -30.32
N SER A 3 -16.01 -53.45 -30.25
CA SER A 3 -14.98 -52.57 -29.70
C SER A 3 -14.93 -52.59 -28.16
N ALA A 4 -13.76 -52.25 -27.62
CA ALA A 4 -13.37 -52.24 -26.20
C ALA A 4 -14.26 -51.41 -25.23
N THR A 5 -15.38 -50.85 -25.71
CA THR A 5 -16.33 -50.07 -24.91
C THR A 5 -17.36 -50.92 -24.17
N GLN A 6 -17.58 -52.18 -24.58
CA GLN A 6 -18.53 -53.09 -23.92
C GLN A 6 -17.98 -53.73 -22.64
N ALA A 7 -16.66 -53.86 -22.48
CA ALA A 7 -16.03 -54.46 -21.30
C ALA A 7 -16.05 -53.54 -20.07
N MET A 8 -15.93 -52.21 -20.24
CA MET A 8 -15.91 -51.28 -19.11
C MET A 8 -17.29 -51.01 -18.47
N ARG A 9 -18.39 -51.23 -19.21
CA ARG A 9 -19.75 -51.06 -18.65
C ARG A 9 -20.19 -52.23 -17.77
N ALA A 10 -19.52 -53.38 -17.83
CA ALA A 10 -19.80 -54.55 -16.99
C ALA A 10 -19.26 -54.38 -15.57
N PHE A 11 -18.13 -53.68 -15.39
CA PHE A 11 -17.53 -53.46 -14.07
C PHE A 11 -18.27 -52.43 -13.21
N LEU A 12 -18.87 -51.40 -13.81
CA LEU A 12 -19.57 -50.33 -13.05
C LEU A 12 -20.97 -50.73 -12.54
N LYS A 13 -21.58 -51.80 -13.04
CA LYS A 13 -22.88 -52.30 -12.55
C LYS A 13 -22.78 -53.35 -11.44
N ALA A 14 -21.60 -53.89 -11.17
CA ALA A 14 -21.38 -54.93 -10.16
C ALA A 14 -21.20 -54.38 -8.73
N SER A 15 -20.83 -53.10 -8.57
CA SER A 15 -20.63 -52.51 -7.24
C SER A 15 -21.92 -51.96 -6.60
N PHE A 16 -23.03 -51.94 -7.34
CA PHE A 16 -24.29 -51.34 -6.89
C PHE A 16 -25.30 -52.35 -6.30
N LYS A 17 -24.89 -53.60 -6.08
CA LYS A 17 -25.84 -54.66 -5.67
C LYS A 17 -25.16 -55.79 -4.90
N LEU A 18 -24.48 -55.47 -3.80
CA LEU A 18 -24.29 -56.43 -2.73
C LEU A 18 -24.66 -55.77 -1.40
N LEU A 19 -25.75 -56.31 -0.85
CA LEU A 19 -26.06 -56.42 0.57
C LEU A 19 -26.79 -55.24 1.21
N ARG A 20 -28.07 -55.15 0.83
CA ARG A 20 -29.14 -54.81 1.76
C ARG A 20 -29.47 -56.08 2.58
N THR A 21 -29.82 -55.87 3.85
CA THR A 21 -30.33 -56.81 4.89
C THR A 21 -29.23 -57.62 5.62
N THR A 22 -29.12 -57.59 6.95
CA THR A 22 -30.14 -57.94 7.96
C THR A 22 -29.93 -57.31 9.36
N HIS A 23 -31.07 -57.05 10.02
CA HIS A 23 -31.39 -57.15 11.47
C HIS A 23 -30.52 -56.53 12.60
N ASN A 24 -31.17 -55.59 13.31
CA ASN A 24 -31.29 -55.47 14.78
C ASN A 24 -30.31 -56.26 15.68
N ALA A 25 -29.48 -55.54 16.43
CA ALA A 25 -29.14 -55.89 17.82
C ALA A 25 -28.55 -54.69 18.60
N GLN A 26 -29.31 -54.28 19.61
CA GLN A 26 -28.99 -53.53 20.82
C GLN A 26 -27.51 -53.20 21.11
N ILE A 27 -27.18 -51.91 21.20
CA ILE A 27 -26.02 -51.42 21.96
C ILE A 27 -26.56 -50.76 23.22
N ARG A 28 -26.27 -51.38 24.36
CA ARG A 28 -26.50 -50.83 25.71
C ARG A 28 -25.47 -49.72 25.98
N PRO A 29 -25.83 -48.63 26.68
CA PRO A 29 -24.86 -47.60 27.07
C PRO A 29 -24.05 -48.08 28.28
N VAL A 30 -22.72 -47.96 28.21
CA VAL A 30 -21.85 -48.02 29.39
C VAL A 30 -21.63 -46.59 29.88
N PHE A 31 -22.05 -46.36 31.11
CA PHE A 31 -21.92 -45.11 31.87
C PHE A 31 -20.45 -44.78 32.22
N GLY A 32 -20.17 -43.46 32.26
CA GLY A 32 -19.11 -42.83 33.07
C GLY A 32 -17.73 -42.83 32.41
N ILE A 33 -16.96 -41.74 32.32
CA ILE A 33 -16.87 -40.56 33.19
C ILE A 33 -16.55 -39.33 32.33
N ASN A 34 -17.15 -38.21 32.74
CA ASN A 34 -16.97 -36.85 32.25
C ASN A 34 -15.50 -36.38 32.26
N ILE A 35 -15.10 -35.61 31.25
CA ILE A 35 -14.67 -34.19 31.36
C ILE A 35 -14.45 -33.67 29.94
N CYS A 36 -15.43 -32.92 29.43
CA CYS A 36 -15.26 -31.91 28.38
C CYS A 36 -16.28 -30.79 28.69
N PRO A 37 -15.85 -29.56 29.01
CA PRO A 37 -16.78 -28.47 29.29
C PRO A 37 -17.47 -28.00 28.00
N PRO A 38 -18.81 -27.83 28.00
CA PRO A 38 -19.54 -27.36 26.84
C PRO A 38 -19.48 -25.83 26.78
N PHE A 39 -18.77 -25.29 25.78
CA PHE A 39 -18.99 -23.91 25.33
C PHE A 39 -20.28 -23.90 24.50
N LEU A 40 -21.43 -23.96 25.20
CA LEU A 40 -22.73 -23.64 24.62
C LEU A 40 -22.74 -22.15 24.31
N HIS A 41 -22.43 -21.80 23.06
CA HIS A 41 -22.79 -20.49 22.52
C HIS A 41 -24.30 -20.47 22.37
N TYR A 42 -25.01 -20.01 23.40
CA TYR A 42 -26.43 -19.71 23.33
C TYR A 42 -26.67 -18.68 22.21
N CYS A 43 -27.33 -19.10 21.13
CA CYS A 43 -28.07 -18.19 20.28
C CYS A 43 -29.32 -17.74 21.04
N ALA A 44 -29.22 -16.63 21.78
CA ALA A 44 -30.38 -15.97 22.35
C ALA A 44 -31.21 -15.33 21.22
N LYS A 45 -32.49 -15.70 21.12
CA LYS A 45 -33.49 -15.12 20.22
C LYS A 45 -33.74 -13.64 20.58
N PRO A 46 -33.99 -12.74 19.61
CA PRO A 46 -34.14 -11.31 19.87
C PRO A 46 -35.60 -10.97 20.17
N GLU A 47 -36.06 -11.19 21.40
CA GLU A 47 -37.33 -10.63 21.85
C GLU A 47 -37.18 -10.08 23.27
N LEU A 48 -36.61 -8.87 23.36
CA LEU A 48 -36.80 -7.88 24.42
C LEU A 48 -36.11 -6.56 24.03
N ALA A 49 -36.25 -6.17 22.76
CA ALA A 49 -36.00 -4.81 22.33
C ALA A 49 -37.32 -4.03 22.40
N LYS A 50 -37.57 -3.37 23.53
CA LYS A 50 -38.31 -2.10 23.67
C LYS A 50 -38.55 -1.81 25.16
N LYS A 51 -38.00 -0.67 25.59
CA LYS A 51 -38.18 0.08 26.85
C LYS A 51 -36.99 0.06 27.80
N ALA A 52 -35.94 0.77 27.39
CA ALA A 52 -35.10 1.52 28.34
C ALA A 52 -35.30 3.00 28.03
N THR A 53 -35.82 3.69 29.03
CA THR A 53 -36.21 5.09 29.05
C THR A 53 -35.02 6.03 28.88
N LYS A 54 -35.28 7.13 28.17
CA LYS A 54 -34.42 8.29 27.96
C LYS A 54 -33.99 8.89 29.30
N ALA A 55 -32.76 8.63 29.74
CA ALA A 55 -32.10 9.35 30.82
C ALA A 55 -30.82 10.01 30.26
N LYS A 56 -30.79 11.34 30.31
CA LYS A 56 -29.64 12.19 29.97
C LYS A 56 -28.40 11.69 30.69
N ARG A 57 -27.31 11.52 29.97
CA ARG A 57 -25.97 11.39 30.54
C ARG A 57 -25.11 12.49 29.93
N ASP A 58 -25.05 13.61 30.64
CA ASP A 58 -24.12 14.69 30.38
C ASP A 58 -22.73 14.17 30.78
N ASN A 59 -21.96 13.73 29.79
CA ASN A 59 -20.52 13.52 29.86
C ASN A 59 -20.00 13.72 28.44
N ALA A 60 -19.25 14.81 28.23
CA ALA A 60 -18.56 15.12 26.99
C ALA A 60 -17.51 14.05 26.69
N VAL A 61 -17.95 12.96 26.07
CA VAL A 61 -17.09 12.09 25.28
C VAL A 61 -17.14 12.68 23.89
N GLU A 62 -16.00 13.19 23.41
CA GLU A 62 -15.84 13.60 22.02
C GLU A 62 -16.49 12.55 21.12
N GLU A 63 -17.51 13.01 20.41
CA GLU A 63 -18.34 12.19 19.55
C GLU A 63 -17.41 11.45 18.59
N ILE A 64 -17.41 10.12 18.65
CA ILE A 64 -16.66 9.29 17.71
C ILE A 64 -17.21 9.64 16.33
N THR A 65 -16.49 10.50 15.62
CA THR A 65 -16.85 10.98 14.29
C THR A 65 -17.11 9.76 13.43
N ILE A 66 -18.35 9.64 12.93
CA ILE A 66 -18.75 8.61 12.00
C ILE A 66 -17.68 8.56 10.88
N ARG A 67 -17.17 7.38 10.56
CA ARG A 67 -16.19 7.24 9.45
C ARG A 67 -16.84 7.74 8.17
N GLU A 68 -16.47 8.93 7.73
CA GLU A 68 -16.96 9.47 6.47
C GLU A 68 -16.50 8.60 5.32
N ASN A 69 -17.44 8.17 4.50
CA ASN A 69 -17.14 7.37 3.32
C ASN A 69 -16.77 8.31 2.17
N TYR A 70 -15.47 8.35 1.83
CA TYR A 70 -14.96 9.15 0.72
C TYR A 70 -15.40 8.66 -0.67
N LYS A 71 -16.05 7.50 -0.77
CA LYS A 71 -16.47 6.93 -2.05
C LYS A 71 -17.48 7.87 -2.73
N TYR A 72 -17.21 8.17 -3.99
CA TYR A 72 -17.94 9.10 -4.85
C TYR A 72 -17.82 10.59 -4.49
N LYS A 73 -16.99 10.95 -3.50
CA LYS A 73 -16.69 12.37 -3.24
C LYS A 73 -16.13 13.00 -4.52
N PRO A 74 -16.65 14.16 -4.96
CA PRO A 74 -16.02 14.91 -6.05
C PRO A 74 -14.59 15.25 -5.64
N TYR A 75 -13.67 15.10 -6.58
CA TYR A 75 -12.24 15.32 -6.35
C TYR A 75 -11.70 16.27 -7.40
N LYS A 76 -11.16 17.39 -6.94
CA LYS A 76 -10.44 18.36 -7.74
C LYS A 76 -9.19 18.74 -6.97
N GLN A 77 -8.03 18.64 -7.60
CA GLN A 77 -6.78 19.10 -6.98
C GLN A 77 -6.76 20.63 -6.96
N ALA A 78 -6.21 21.16 -5.87
CA ALA A 78 -5.98 22.58 -5.73
C ALA A 78 -4.89 23.07 -6.71
N ASP A 79 -4.73 24.38 -6.80
CA ASP A 79 -3.62 24.97 -7.56
C ASP A 79 -2.32 24.91 -6.76
N LEU A 80 -1.17 25.04 -7.43
CA LEU A 80 0.14 25.02 -6.79
C LEU A 80 0.28 26.10 -5.72
N ALA A 81 -0.13 27.34 -6.01
CA ALA A 81 -0.01 28.44 -5.05
C ALA A 81 -0.79 28.13 -3.77
N THR A 82 -2.02 27.66 -3.92
CA THR A 82 -2.87 27.24 -2.80
C THR A 82 -2.30 26.04 -2.04
N SER A 83 -1.62 25.12 -2.73
CA SER A 83 -0.93 23.98 -2.09
C SER A 83 0.20 24.44 -1.18
N ILE A 84 0.98 25.42 -1.61
CA ILE A 84 2.10 25.96 -0.83
C ILE A 84 1.58 26.76 0.37
N GLU A 85 0.55 27.59 0.17
CA GLU A 85 -0.11 28.32 1.25
C GLU A 85 -0.68 27.36 2.31
N TYR A 86 -1.35 26.29 1.86
CA TYR A 86 -1.86 25.25 2.77
C TYR A 86 -0.75 24.58 3.56
N PHE A 87 0.38 24.23 2.93
CA PHE A 87 1.49 23.56 3.59
C PHE A 87 2.11 24.42 4.71
N ASN A 88 2.18 25.74 4.49
CA ASN A 88 2.66 26.72 5.47
C ASN A 88 1.64 27.05 6.57
N SER A 89 0.38 26.63 6.43
CA SER A 89 -0.68 26.94 7.38
C SER A 89 -0.58 26.13 8.68
N ASP A 90 -1.14 26.68 9.77
CA ASP A 90 -1.28 25.97 11.04
C ASP A 90 -2.15 24.71 10.93
N VAL A 91 -3.08 24.69 9.98
CA VAL A 91 -3.96 23.54 9.72
C VAL A 91 -3.14 22.32 9.33
N PHE A 92 -2.18 22.49 8.41
CA PHE A 92 -1.30 21.40 7.99
C PHE A 92 -0.44 20.90 9.16
N ARG A 93 0.16 21.83 9.91
CA ARG A 93 0.99 21.51 11.08
C ARG A 93 0.22 20.71 12.13
N ASN A 94 -1.02 21.12 12.44
CA ASN A 94 -1.87 20.43 13.40
C ASN A 94 -2.34 19.06 12.91
N THR A 95 -2.63 18.94 11.61
CA THR A 95 -3.10 17.69 10.97
C THR A 95 -2.00 16.62 10.95
N TYR A 96 -0.79 16.99 10.55
CA TYR A 96 0.32 16.05 10.32
C TYR A 96 1.33 15.97 11.47
N LYS A 97 1.31 16.92 12.42
CA LYS A 97 2.13 16.90 13.64
C LYS A 97 3.63 16.73 13.38
N GLY A 98 4.13 17.37 12.32
CA GLY A 98 5.54 17.28 11.90
C GLY A 98 5.98 15.90 11.37
N LYS A 99 5.03 14.99 11.10
CA LYS A 99 5.29 13.68 10.48
C LYS A 99 5.11 13.76 8.96
N PRO A 100 5.72 12.84 8.19
CA PRO A 100 5.50 12.81 6.75
C PRO A 100 4.04 12.50 6.42
N VAL A 101 3.57 12.95 5.24
CA VAL A 101 2.14 12.93 4.87
C VAL A 101 1.56 11.51 4.91
N TRP A 102 2.34 10.52 4.51
CA TRP A 102 1.93 9.12 4.45
C TRP A 102 1.99 8.38 5.80
N PHE A 103 2.47 9.01 6.87
CA PHE A 103 2.72 8.34 8.16
C PHE A 103 1.45 7.75 8.80
N TYR A 104 0.36 8.52 8.83
CA TYR A 104 -0.91 8.09 9.45
C TYR A 104 -1.79 7.25 8.51
N TYR A 105 -1.31 6.95 7.30
CA TYR A 105 -2.07 6.20 6.32
C TYR A 105 -1.77 4.71 6.42
N ARG A 106 -2.82 3.90 6.52
CA ARG A 106 -2.74 2.44 6.46
C ARG A 106 -3.65 1.92 5.36
N ARG A 107 -3.10 1.10 4.47
CA ARG A 107 -3.84 0.47 3.37
C ARG A 107 -4.51 -0.82 3.86
N ASN A 108 -5.75 -1.02 3.43
CA ASN A 108 -6.47 -2.27 3.65
C ASN A 108 -6.16 -3.25 2.50
N TYR A 109 -5.70 -4.45 2.86
CA TYR A 109 -5.49 -5.58 1.94
C TYR A 109 -5.77 -6.88 2.71
N GLY A 110 -6.02 -7.97 1.99
CA GLY A 110 -6.26 -9.28 2.60
C GLY A 110 -4.96 -9.97 2.98
N GLY A 111 -4.96 -10.70 4.10
CA GLY A 111 -3.82 -11.48 4.57
C GLY A 111 -2.78 -10.66 5.35
N HIS A 112 -1.67 -11.32 5.71
CA HIS A 112 -0.58 -10.71 6.47
C HIS A 112 0.29 -9.80 5.58
N PHE A 113 0.58 -10.23 4.36
CA PHE A 113 1.47 -9.52 3.44
C PHE A 113 0.71 -8.63 2.46
N PRO A 114 1.15 -7.38 2.25
CA PRO A 114 0.57 -6.53 1.23
C PRO A 114 0.85 -7.09 -0.17
N PRO A 115 -0.02 -6.82 -1.16
CA PRO A 115 0.33 -7.06 -2.55
C PRO A 115 1.54 -6.19 -2.93
N SER A 116 2.44 -6.74 -3.75
CA SER A 116 3.67 -6.05 -4.20
C SER A 116 3.40 -4.70 -4.88
N VAL A 117 2.22 -4.55 -5.47
CA VAL A 117 1.84 -3.33 -6.22
C VAL A 117 0.61 -2.67 -5.60
N THR A 118 0.57 -1.34 -5.65
CA THR A 118 -0.58 -0.55 -5.22
C THR A 118 -1.66 -0.45 -6.30
N ARG A 119 -2.84 0.04 -5.90
CA ARG A 119 -3.96 0.30 -6.82
C ARG A 119 -3.56 1.26 -7.95
N LYS A 120 -4.18 1.12 -9.12
CA LYS A 120 -3.88 1.94 -10.31
C LYS A 120 -4.10 3.44 -10.03
N SER A 121 -5.27 3.81 -9.52
CA SER A 121 -5.65 5.18 -9.18
C SER A 121 -6.68 5.17 -8.04
N CYS A 122 -6.73 6.23 -7.24
CA CYS A 122 -7.83 6.47 -6.29
C CYS A 122 -8.97 7.28 -6.91
N VAL A 123 -8.65 8.06 -7.94
CA VAL A 123 -9.55 8.99 -8.62
C VAL A 123 -9.91 8.44 -9.99
N HIS A 124 -11.19 8.49 -10.33
CA HIS A 124 -11.70 8.16 -11.65
C HIS A 124 -12.80 9.15 -12.02
N LEU A 125 -12.73 9.74 -13.22
CA LEU A 125 -13.72 10.71 -13.72
C LEU A 125 -14.00 11.86 -12.72
N GLY A 126 -12.95 12.40 -12.09
CA GLY A 126 -13.07 13.50 -11.13
C GLY A 126 -13.76 13.13 -9.80
N LYS A 127 -13.85 11.83 -9.47
CA LYS A 127 -14.45 11.35 -8.22
C LYS A 127 -13.55 10.31 -7.56
N LEU A 128 -13.60 10.24 -6.23
CA LEU A 128 -12.90 9.21 -5.47
C LEU A 128 -13.64 7.87 -5.61
N VAL A 129 -12.97 6.86 -6.18
CA VAL A 129 -13.54 5.50 -6.29
C VAL A 129 -13.34 4.72 -4.98
N SER A 130 -12.31 5.08 -4.22
CA SER A 130 -11.95 4.39 -2.99
C SER A 130 -12.50 5.09 -1.76
N SER A 131 -12.99 4.30 -0.81
CA SER A 131 -13.38 4.78 0.52
C SER A 131 -12.18 5.16 1.40
N ASN A 132 -11.00 4.60 1.15
CA ASN A 132 -9.75 4.93 1.83
C ASN A 132 -8.73 5.42 0.78
N PRO A 133 -8.80 6.69 0.33
CA PRO A 133 -7.92 7.25 -0.71
C PRO A 133 -6.45 7.28 -0.28
N CYS A 134 -5.52 7.44 -1.24
CA CYS A 134 -4.09 7.50 -0.94
C CYS A 134 -3.75 8.76 -0.13
N PRO A 135 -2.60 8.86 0.56
CA PRO A 135 -2.24 10.05 1.35
C PRO A 135 -2.35 11.36 0.56
N ILE A 136 -1.88 11.37 -0.69
CA ILE A 136 -1.99 12.51 -1.62
C ILE A 136 -3.43 12.72 -2.11
N CYS A 137 -4.19 11.65 -2.31
CA CYS A 137 -5.51 11.69 -2.91
C CYS A 137 -6.62 12.01 -1.89
N ARG A 138 -6.32 11.89 -0.59
CA ARG A 138 -7.23 12.17 0.51
C ARG A 138 -7.40 13.68 0.68
N ASP A 139 -6.29 14.40 0.54
CA ASP A 139 -6.20 15.84 0.76
C ASP A 139 -5.98 16.53 -0.58
N GLU A 140 -6.98 17.31 -1.01
CA GLU A 140 -7.00 17.97 -2.33
C GLU A 140 -5.91 19.04 -2.50
N TYR A 141 -5.43 19.60 -1.39
CA TYR A 141 -4.39 20.62 -1.33
C TYR A 141 -2.97 20.07 -1.48
N LEU A 142 -2.77 18.74 -1.48
CA LEU A 142 -1.46 18.16 -1.65
C LEU A 142 -1.18 17.94 -3.14
N VAL A 143 -0.52 18.93 -3.75
CA VAL A 143 -0.20 18.92 -5.18
C VAL A 143 1.27 18.58 -5.36
N LEU A 144 1.54 17.44 -6.02
CA LEU A 144 2.89 17.04 -6.41
C LEU A 144 3.35 17.91 -7.58
N HIS A 145 4.39 18.70 -7.35
CA HIS A 145 4.99 19.59 -8.35
C HIS A 145 6.47 19.82 -8.01
N HIS A 146 7.32 19.97 -9.03
CA HIS A 146 8.77 20.17 -8.86
C HIS A 146 9.14 21.42 -8.03
N GLN A 147 8.33 22.48 -8.08
CA GLN A 147 8.52 23.68 -7.27
C GLN A 147 8.12 23.49 -5.79
N HIS A 148 7.29 22.49 -5.47
CA HIS A 148 6.84 22.24 -4.10
C HIS A 148 7.81 21.30 -3.38
N ILE A 149 9.01 21.82 -3.10
CA ILE A 149 10.14 21.05 -2.58
C ILE A 149 9.82 20.44 -1.21
N GLU A 150 9.13 21.18 -0.35
CA GLU A 150 8.80 20.73 1.01
C GLU A 150 7.93 19.47 1.02
N LEU A 151 6.93 19.42 0.15
CA LEU A 151 6.11 18.22 -0.03
C LEU A 151 6.92 17.06 -0.63
N LEU A 152 7.75 17.32 -1.65
CA LEU A 152 8.56 16.26 -2.28
C LEU A 152 9.54 15.62 -1.30
N LYS A 153 10.14 16.41 -0.40
CA LYS A 153 11.02 15.91 0.67
C LYS A 153 10.35 14.85 1.54
N HIS A 154 9.03 14.87 1.72
CA HIS A 154 8.32 13.84 2.50
C HIS A 154 8.38 12.44 1.85
N PHE A 155 8.65 12.37 0.54
CA PHE A 155 8.72 11.13 -0.23
C PHE A 155 10.13 10.70 -0.60
N ILE A 156 11.14 11.49 -0.26
CA ILE A 156 12.55 11.24 -0.57
C ILE A 156 13.28 10.87 0.71
N ASN A 157 14.22 9.92 0.62
CA ASN A 157 15.10 9.59 1.73
C ASN A 157 16.16 10.69 1.92
N PRO A 158 16.35 11.26 3.12
CA PRO A 158 17.35 12.31 3.33
C PRO A 158 18.78 11.85 3.06
N ASP A 159 19.11 10.58 3.29
CA ASP A 159 20.49 10.09 3.16
C ASP A 159 20.82 9.58 1.75
N SER A 160 19.93 8.75 1.16
CA SER A 160 20.16 8.19 -0.17
C SER A 160 19.63 9.05 -1.31
N PHE A 161 18.80 10.06 -1.03
CA PHE A 161 18.12 10.90 -2.02
C PHE A 161 17.24 10.13 -3.03
N GLU A 162 16.90 8.88 -2.69
CA GLU A 162 16.02 8.02 -3.46
C GLU A 162 14.56 8.21 -3.04
N ILE A 163 13.65 7.95 -3.98
CA ILE A 163 12.20 8.02 -3.73
C ILE A 163 11.77 6.78 -2.96
N TYR A 164 10.98 6.95 -1.90
CA TYR A 164 10.44 5.82 -1.15
C TYR A 164 9.48 4.99 -2.02
N PRO A 165 9.57 3.64 -1.96
CA PRO A 165 8.70 2.78 -2.74
C PRO A 165 7.25 2.89 -2.26
N SER A 166 6.31 2.65 -3.18
CA SER A 166 4.87 2.62 -2.86
C SER A 166 4.46 1.66 -1.74
N SER A 167 5.26 0.63 -1.47
CA SER A 167 5.03 -0.28 -0.34
C SER A 167 5.13 0.43 1.01
N LYS A 168 5.99 1.45 1.12
CA LYS A 168 6.17 2.27 2.33
C LYS A 168 5.18 3.43 2.38
N THR A 169 5.02 4.15 1.28
CA THR A 169 4.21 5.39 1.23
C THR A 169 2.73 5.11 1.02
N GLY A 170 2.36 3.98 0.41
CA GLY A 170 0.97 3.59 0.19
C GLY A 170 0.22 4.42 -0.87
N ILE A 171 0.95 5.18 -1.68
CA ILE A 171 0.39 5.99 -2.78
C ILE A 171 -0.16 5.11 -3.90
N CYS A 172 -1.08 5.65 -4.72
CA CYS A 172 -1.53 4.93 -5.91
C CYS A 172 -0.53 5.07 -7.05
N ARG A 173 -0.47 4.08 -7.94
CA ARG A 173 0.50 4.06 -9.05
C ARG A 173 0.46 5.30 -9.95
N ARG A 174 -0.73 5.89 -10.15
CA ARG A 174 -0.85 7.14 -10.91
C ARG A 174 -0.06 8.27 -10.23
N GLN A 175 -0.21 8.42 -8.92
CA GLN A 175 0.50 9.46 -8.16
C GLN A 175 1.99 9.14 -8.01
N GLU A 176 2.37 7.86 -7.91
CA GLU A 176 3.78 7.45 -7.92
C GLU A 176 4.49 7.85 -9.22
N LYS A 177 3.86 7.65 -10.37
CA LYS A 177 4.42 8.10 -11.65
C LYS A 177 4.58 9.62 -11.73
N ILE A 178 3.58 10.36 -11.24
CA ILE A 178 3.64 11.83 -11.20
C ILE A 178 4.77 12.26 -10.25
N LEU A 179 4.89 11.64 -9.08
CA LEU A 179 5.96 11.89 -8.12
C LEU A 179 7.33 11.67 -8.76
N GLN A 180 7.53 10.54 -9.45
CA GLN A 180 8.79 10.24 -10.14
C GLN A 180 9.13 11.32 -11.17
N GLN A 181 8.17 11.69 -12.02
CA GLN A 181 8.36 12.74 -13.03
C GLN A 181 8.70 14.10 -12.42
N GLU A 182 7.97 14.53 -11.39
CA GLU A 182 8.21 15.83 -10.75
C GLU A 182 9.51 15.86 -9.96
N VAL A 183 9.93 14.73 -9.37
CA VAL A 183 11.24 14.61 -8.73
C VAL A 183 12.35 14.65 -9.78
N GLU A 184 12.23 13.94 -10.89
CA GLU A 184 13.21 13.98 -11.99
C GLU A 184 13.36 15.42 -12.52
N LYS A 185 12.26 16.11 -12.82
CA LYS A 185 12.29 17.54 -13.20
C LYS A 185 12.96 18.41 -12.13
N ALA A 186 12.67 18.18 -10.85
CA ALA A 186 13.28 18.95 -9.77
C ALA A 186 14.79 18.70 -9.64
N ARG A 187 15.26 17.49 -9.99
CA ARG A 187 16.69 17.17 -10.05
C ARG A 187 17.36 17.86 -11.23
N ASP A 188 16.74 17.82 -12.41
CA ASP A 188 17.26 18.50 -13.61
C ASP A 188 17.37 20.02 -13.42
N LEU A 189 16.40 20.62 -12.71
CA LEU A 189 16.40 22.05 -12.37
C LEU A 189 17.30 22.40 -11.18
N GLY A 190 17.87 21.42 -10.48
CA GLY A 190 18.73 21.63 -9.31
C GLY A 190 18.00 22.06 -8.04
N TYR A 191 16.68 21.85 -7.94
CA TYR A 191 15.91 22.14 -6.71
C TYR A 191 16.11 21.08 -5.61
N ILE A 192 16.40 19.84 -5.99
CA ILE A 192 16.61 18.71 -5.08
C ILE A 192 18.04 18.21 -5.23
N GLN A 193 18.67 17.91 -4.09
CA GLN A 193 20.01 17.33 -4.06
C GLN A 193 19.99 15.89 -4.59
N ILE A 194 21.00 15.55 -5.38
CA ILE A 194 21.22 14.21 -5.91
C ILE A 194 22.66 13.81 -5.66
N TRP A 195 22.88 12.49 -5.59
CA TRP A 195 24.23 11.96 -5.67
C TRP A 195 24.69 12.03 -7.12
N LEU A 196 25.68 12.87 -7.40
CA LEU A 196 26.26 13.01 -8.73
C LEU A 196 27.55 12.16 -8.80
N PRO A 197 27.61 11.14 -9.67
CA PRO A 197 28.85 10.41 -9.88
C PRO A 197 29.90 11.32 -10.52
N PHE A 198 31.13 11.24 -10.03
CA PHE A 198 32.27 11.78 -10.74
C PHE A 198 32.68 10.80 -11.82
N TYR A 199 32.63 11.24 -13.09
CA TYR A 199 33.14 10.45 -14.20
C TYR A 199 34.64 10.67 -14.36
N LEU A 200 35.39 9.57 -14.39
CA LEU A 200 36.81 9.59 -14.74
C LEU A 200 36.95 9.41 -16.25
N TYR A 201 37.68 10.31 -16.89
CA TYR A 201 37.96 10.25 -18.32
C TYR A 201 39.34 9.66 -18.56
N ASN A 202 39.43 8.75 -19.54
CA ASN A 202 40.72 8.36 -20.07
C ASN A 202 41.17 9.42 -21.08
N TYR A 203 42.10 10.30 -20.68
CA TYR A 203 42.55 11.40 -21.52
C TYR A 203 43.31 10.95 -22.77
N ASN A 204 43.80 9.71 -22.80
CA ASN A 204 44.41 9.13 -24.01
C ASN A 204 43.44 9.08 -25.19
N ASP A 205 42.13 9.01 -24.93
CA ASP A 205 41.10 8.89 -25.97
C ASP A 205 40.79 10.23 -26.67
N TYR A 206 41.29 11.35 -26.12
CA TYR A 206 40.96 12.70 -26.58
C TYR A 206 42.18 13.50 -27.06
N TYR A 207 43.36 13.21 -26.54
CA TYR A 207 44.55 14.02 -26.74
C TYR A 207 45.72 13.24 -27.33
N ASP A 208 45.55 12.77 -28.56
CA ASP A 208 46.60 12.04 -29.31
C ASP A 208 47.86 12.89 -29.58
N TYR A 209 47.73 14.21 -29.54
CA TYR A 209 48.80 15.16 -29.83
C TYR A 209 49.60 15.59 -28.59
N LEU A 210 49.13 15.28 -27.37
CA LEU A 210 49.84 15.69 -26.16
C LEU A 210 51.04 14.77 -25.90
N PRO A 211 52.17 15.31 -25.40
CA PRO A 211 53.27 14.51 -24.91
C PRO A 211 52.81 13.56 -23.80
N LYS A 212 53.35 12.34 -23.80
CA LYS A 212 52.99 11.28 -22.85
C LYS A 212 53.18 11.69 -21.38
N ASP A 213 54.16 12.55 -21.10
CA ASP A 213 54.46 13.00 -19.73
C ASP A 213 53.33 13.87 -19.16
N GLN A 214 52.84 14.82 -19.96
CA GLN A 214 51.69 15.67 -19.59
C GLN A 214 50.42 14.84 -19.44
N LEU A 215 50.23 13.85 -20.31
CA LEU A 215 49.08 12.95 -20.26
C LEU A 215 49.07 12.08 -19.00
N ASN A 216 50.24 11.59 -18.58
CA ASN A 216 50.41 10.83 -17.35
C ASN A 216 50.13 11.67 -16.10
N GLU A 217 50.40 12.98 -16.12
CA GLU A 217 50.01 13.89 -15.02
C GLU A 217 48.50 14.01 -14.90
N LEU A 218 47.77 14.15 -16.01
CA LEU A 218 46.30 14.19 -16.00
C LEU A 218 45.69 12.89 -15.47
N LEU A 219 46.26 11.74 -15.83
CA LEU A 219 45.82 10.44 -15.32
C LEU A 219 46.13 10.26 -13.82
N LYS A 220 47.23 10.82 -13.31
CA LYS A 220 47.55 10.79 -11.86
C LYS A 220 46.51 11.56 -11.04
N ILE A 221 46.04 12.71 -11.53
CA ILE A 221 44.98 13.50 -10.88
C ILE A 221 43.71 12.64 -10.72
N ASN A 222 43.28 11.95 -11.78
CA ASN A 222 42.09 11.07 -11.74
C ASN A 222 42.22 9.96 -10.69
N ASN A 223 43.40 9.34 -10.55
CA ASN A 223 43.64 8.28 -9.59
C ASN A 223 43.70 8.77 -8.13
N GLN A 224 44.11 10.03 -7.92
CA GLN A 224 44.21 10.62 -6.58
C GLN A 224 42.83 10.83 -5.94
N PHE A 225 41.79 11.08 -6.75
CA PHE A 225 40.40 11.15 -6.29
C PHE A 225 39.80 9.81 -5.84
N MET A 226 40.46 8.67 -6.11
CA MET A 226 39.98 7.33 -5.71
C MET A 226 40.45 6.89 -4.31
N GLN A 227 41.41 7.59 -3.70
CA GLN A 227 41.99 7.20 -2.40
C GLN A 227 41.44 7.97 -1.19
N ASN A 228 40.52 8.91 -1.41
CA ASN A 228 39.83 9.68 -0.38
C ASN A 228 38.34 9.34 -0.35
#